data_AF-J8VSR6-F1
#
_entry.id   AF-J8VSR6-F1
#
_cell.length_a   1.000
_cell.length_b   1.000
_cell.length_c   1.000
_cell.angle_alpha   90.00
_cell.angle_beta   90.00
_cell.angle_gamma   90.00
#
_symmetry.space_group_name_H-M   'P 1'
#
loop_
_entity.id
_entity.type
_entity.pdbx_description
1 polymer ?
#
loop_
_entity_poly.entity_id
_entity_poly.type
_entity_poly.pdbx_seq_one_letter_code
_entity_poly.pdbx_strand_id
1 'polypeptide(L)'
;MIEEAVRLGFRQIVLIGHPGKLIKVAAGIFHTHSHIADARMETLVAHLALLGAPLALLQLVSECDTTEAAMEHIDAYGFQHIYHHLAERICLRVMQMLRFTKTPPVCDAIMFSFDNKVLGSNRPVEEIAREMSC
;
A
#
# COMPACT_ATOMS: atom_id res chain seq x y z
N MET A 1 0.80 16.41 -0.63
CA MET A 1 -0.61 15.96 -0.57
C MET A 1 -1.05 15.65 0.85
N ILE A 2 -0.44 14.68 1.54
CA ILE A 2 -0.81 14.33 2.94
C ILE A 2 -0.63 15.54 3.89
N GLU A 3 0.52 16.21 3.85
CA GLU A 3 0.77 17.40 4.69
C GLU A 3 -0.18 18.55 4.36
N GLU A 4 -0.55 18.70 3.09
CA GLU A 4 -1.54 19.69 2.67
C GLU A 4 -2.94 19.35 3.20
N ALA A 5 -3.33 18.07 3.21
CA ALA A 5 -4.59 17.65 3.82
C ALA A 5 -4.61 17.94 5.33
N VAL A 6 -3.48 17.72 6.01
CA VAL A 6 -3.30 18.13 7.42
C VAL A 6 -3.44 19.64 7.57
N ARG A 7 -2.75 20.42 6.74
CA ARG A 7 -2.79 21.90 6.76
C ARG A 7 -4.21 22.45 6.54
N LEU A 8 -4.99 21.79 5.70
CA LEU A 8 -6.38 22.14 5.39
C LEU A 8 -7.40 21.62 6.42
N GLY A 9 -6.95 20.88 7.45
CA GLY A 9 -7.81 20.41 8.53
C GLY A 9 -8.70 19.22 8.17
N PHE A 10 -8.31 18.41 7.18
CA PHE A 10 -9.01 17.16 6.89
C PHE A 10 -8.96 16.24 8.11
N ARG A 11 -10.08 15.58 8.41
CA ARG A 11 -10.20 14.63 9.51
C ARG A 11 -9.94 13.19 9.10
N GLN A 12 -10.13 12.89 7.82
CA GLN A 12 -9.91 11.58 7.23
C GLN A 12 -9.29 11.75 5.85
N ILE A 13 -8.36 10.86 5.52
CA ILE A 13 -7.75 10.71 4.20
C ILE A 13 -7.78 9.23 3.81
N VAL A 14 -8.04 8.96 2.53
CA VAL A 14 -8.00 7.61 1.98
C VAL A 14 -7.01 7.61 0.82
N LEU A 15 -5.95 6.82 0.93
CA LEU A 15 -4.97 6.59 -0.12
C LEU A 15 -5.44 5.44 -1.01
N ILE A 16 -5.96 5.77 -2.18
CA ILE A 16 -6.49 4.79 -3.14
C ILE A 16 -5.53 4.74 -4.33
N GLY A 17 -4.99 3.56 -4.66
CA GLY A 17 -4.01 3.47 -5.73
C GLY A 17 -3.60 2.06 -6.14
N HIS A 18 -3.02 1.96 -7.33
CA HIS A 18 -2.41 0.73 -7.82
C HIS A 18 -1.18 0.32 -6.99
N PRO A 19 -0.91 -0.99 -6.78
CA PRO A 19 0.28 -1.48 -6.09
C PRO A 19 1.60 -0.82 -6.52
N GLY A 20 1.79 -0.62 -7.83
CA GLY A 20 2.97 0.04 -8.39
C GLY A 20 3.25 1.46 -7.87
N LYS A 21 2.28 2.12 -7.24
CA LYS A 21 2.45 3.41 -6.54
C LYS A 21 2.45 3.23 -5.03
N LEU A 22 1.47 2.52 -4.49
CA LEU A 22 1.23 2.46 -3.05
C LEU A 22 2.27 1.64 -2.28
N ILE A 23 2.90 0.64 -2.91
CA ILE A 23 4.00 -0.12 -2.29
C ILE A 23 5.14 0.79 -1.82
N LYS A 24 5.41 1.88 -2.55
CA LYS A 24 6.44 2.86 -2.15
C LYS A 24 6.09 3.52 -0.82
N VAL A 25 4.82 3.85 -0.62
CA VAL A 25 4.37 4.43 0.65
C VAL A 25 4.53 3.41 1.78
N ALA A 26 4.26 2.11 1.54
CA ALA A 26 4.53 1.04 2.51
C ALA A 26 6.04 0.94 2.86
N ALA A 27 6.92 1.23 1.89
CA ALA A 27 8.36 1.33 2.09
C ALA A 27 8.79 2.58 2.89
N GLY A 28 7.91 3.58 3.05
CA GLY A 28 8.22 4.89 3.63
C GLY A 28 8.67 5.93 2.61
N ILE A 29 8.49 5.65 1.31
CA ILE A 29 8.81 6.52 0.19
C ILE A 29 7.52 7.23 -0.25
N PHE A 30 7.41 8.53 0.06
CA PHE A 30 6.23 9.34 -0.26
C PHE A 30 6.30 10.01 -1.65
N HIS A 31 7.44 9.91 -2.33
CA HIS A 31 7.57 10.23 -3.75
C HIS A 31 7.11 9.04 -4.58
N THR A 32 5.90 9.12 -5.14
CA THR A 32 5.27 7.95 -5.80
C THR A 32 5.68 7.76 -7.26
N HIS A 33 6.37 8.74 -7.87
CA HIS A 33 6.81 8.64 -9.26
C HIS A 33 8.03 7.70 -9.42
N SER A 34 7.98 6.76 -10.36
CA SER A 34 9.06 5.75 -10.59
C SER A 34 10.40 6.36 -10.95
N HIS A 35 10.41 7.46 -11.69
CA HIS A 35 11.65 8.18 -12.01
C HIS A 35 12.36 8.78 -10.77
N ILE A 36 11.65 8.99 -9.65
CA ILE A 36 12.25 9.62 -8.45
C ILE A 36 12.74 8.56 -7.48
N ALA A 37 11.96 7.51 -7.27
CA ALA A 37 12.31 6.42 -6.37
C ALA A 37 11.61 5.13 -6.81
N ASP A 38 12.35 4.03 -6.70
CA ASP A 38 11.82 2.68 -6.85
C ASP A 38 12.34 1.79 -5.71
N ALA A 39 11.45 0.93 -5.23
CA ALA A 39 11.70 -0.09 -4.22
C ALA A 39 10.58 -1.16 -4.25
N ARG A 40 9.90 -1.30 -5.40
CA ARG A 40 8.64 -2.04 -5.50
C ARG A 40 8.86 -3.53 -5.19
N MET A 41 9.83 -4.15 -5.87
CA MET A 41 10.08 -5.59 -5.69
C MET A 41 10.75 -5.87 -4.36
N GLU A 42 11.69 -5.05 -3.94
CA GLU A 42 12.39 -5.18 -2.65
C GLU A 42 11.39 -5.12 -1.49
N THR A 43 10.41 -4.21 -1.55
CA THR A 43 9.37 -4.09 -0.52
C THR A 43 8.41 -5.28 -0.54
N LEU A 44 8.02 -5.76 -1.73
CA LEU A 44 7.20 -6.96 -1.86
C LEU A 44 7.92 -8.19 -1.30
N VAL A 45 9.16 -8.43 -1.73
CA VAL A 45 10.00 -9.54 -1.27
C VAL A 45 10.17 -9.49 0.25
N ALA A 46 10.50 -8.33 0.81
CA ALA A 46 10.66 -8.19 2.26
C ALA A 46 9.39 -8.55 3.02
N HIS A 47 8.23 -8.07 2.58
CA HIS A 47 6.96 -8.35 3.26
C HIS A 47 6.44 -9.77 3.00
N LEU A 48 6.63 -10.33 1.80
CA LEU A 48 6.35 -11.73 1.52
C LEU A 48 7.19 -12.65 2.40
N ALA A 49 8.48 -12.36 2.56
CA ALA A 49 9.38 -13.13 3.41
C ALA A 49 8.92 -13.11 4.88
N LEU A 50 8.49 -11.95 5.39
CA LEU A 50 7.94 -11.82 6.74
C LEU A 50 6.59 -12.53 6.91
N LEU A 51 5.83 -12.71 5.84
CA LEU A 51 4.60 -13.50 5.81
C LEU A 51 4.85 -15.01 5.62
N GLY A 52 6.12 -15.45 5.53
CA GLY A 52 6.48 -16.85 5.39
C GLY A 52 6.37 -17.40 3.96
N ALA A 53 6.42 -16.54 2.94
CA ALA A 53 6.46 -16.97 1.56
C ALA A 53 7.67 -17.87 1.27
N PRO A 54 7.51 -18.91 0.43
CA PRO A 54 8.61 -19.79 0.06
C PRO A 54 9.64 -19.02 -0.79
N LEU A 55 10.91 -19.40 -0.67
CA LEU A 55 12.01 -18.79 -1.43
C LEU A 55 11.74 -18.74 -2.94
N ALA A 56 11.10 -19.77 -3.49
CA ALA A 56 10.74 -19.82 -4.90
C ALA A 56 9.83 -18.64 -5.32
N LEU A 57 8.83 -18.29 -4.51
CA LEU A 57 8.00 -17.11 -4.77
C LEU A 57 8.81 -15.82 -4.63
N LEU A 58 9.66 -15.72 -3.61
CA LEU A 58 10.49 -14.53 -3.39
C LEU A 58 11.41 -14.25 -4.59
N GLN A 59 12.01 -15.29 -5.16
CA GLN A 59 12.86 -15.19 -6.36
C GLN A 59 12.05 -14.80 -7.59
N LEU A 60 10.87 -15.38 -7.80
CA LEU A 60 10.01 -14.99 -8.93
C LEU A 60 9.60 -13.50 -8.83
N VAL A 61 9.23 -13.04 -7.64
CA VAL A 61 8.86 -11.64 -7.42
C VAL A 61 10.06 -10.70 -7.55
N SER A 62 11.26 -11.09 -7.09
CA SER A 62 12.45 -10.24 -7.18
C SER A 62 12.86 -9.95 -8.63
N GLU A 63 12.61 -10.88 -9.55
CA GLU A 63 12.97 -10.76 -10.97
C GLU A 63 11.88 -10.07 -11.82
N CYS A 64 10.77 -9.62 -11.22
CA CYS A 64 9.69 -8.96 -11.95
C CYS A 64 10.00 -7.48 -12.24
N ASP A 65 9.81 -7.04 -13.48
CA ASP A 65 9.92 -5.61 -13.85
C ASP A 65 8.70 -4.79 -13.41
N THR A 66 7.54 -5.44 -13.34
CA THR A 66 6.25 -4.80 -13.07
C THR A 66 5.54 -5.44 -11.89
N THR A 67 4.77 -4.64 -11.16
CA THR A 67 3.98 -5.16 -10.04
C THR A 67 2.85 -6.06 -10.50
N GLU A 68 2.33 -5.89 -11.71
CA GLU A 68 1.30 -6.79 -12.27
C GLU A 68 1.88 -8.19 -12.52
N ALA A 69 3.08 -8.30 -13.09
CA ALA A 69 3.75 -9.60 -13.22
C ALA A 69 4.02 -10.26 -11.85
N ALA A 70 4.44 -9.46 -10.86
CA ALA A 70 4.60 -9.97 -9.49
C ALA A 70 3.26 -10.42 -8.87
N MET A 71 2.16 -9.73 -9.16
CA MET A 71 0.83 -10.08 -8.68
C MET A 71 0.37 -11.45 -9.18
N GLU A 72 0.66 -11.81 -10.44
CA GLU A 72 0.35 -13.13 -10.99
C GLU A 72 1.03 -14.26 -10.20
N HIS A 73 2.31 -14.08 -9.86
CA HIS A 73 3.04 -15.06 -9.03
C HIS A 73 2.51 -15.11 -7.59
N ILE A 74 2.22 -13.96 -6.99
CA ILE A 74 1.65 -13.88 -5.63
C ILE A 74 0.30 -14.60 -5.57
N ASP A 75 -0.55 -14.42 -6.59
CA ASP A 75 -1.84 -15.07 -6.71
C ASP A 75 -1.70 -16.60 -6.85
N ALA A 76 -0.84 -17.04 -7.76
CA ALA A 76 -0.57 -18.46 -7.99
C ALA A 76 -0.06 -19.21 -6.74
N TYR A 77 0.63 -18.52 -5.84
CA TYR A 77 1.12 -19.09 -4.57
C TYR A 77 0.17 -18.89 -3.39
N GLY A 78 -0.96 -18.18 -3.55
CA GLY A 78 -1.93 -17.97 -2.46
C GLY A 78 -1.53 -16.89 -1.44
N PHE A 79 -0.68 -15.93 -1.82
CA PHE A 79 -0.18 -14.86 -0.94
C PHE A 79 -0.89 -13.51 -1.10
N GLN A 80 -2.08 -13.48 -1.70
CA GLN A 80 -2.86 -12.26 -1.98
C GLN A 80 -3.17 -11.44 -0.71
N HIS A 81 -3.22 -12.09 0.47
CA HIS A 81 -3.38 -11.42 1.76
C HIS A 81 -2.30 -10.36 2.04
N ILE A 82 -1.17 -10.38 1.30
CA ILE A 82 -0.16 -9.33 1.37
C ILE A 82 -0.73 -7.93 1.07
N TYR A 83 -1.74 -7.78 0.22
CA TYR A 83 -2.26 -6.46 -0.13
C TYR A 83 -2.98 -5.78 1.05
N HIS A 84 -3.65 -6.56 1.91
CA HIS A 84 -4.19 -6.05 3.17
C HIS A 84 -3.06 -5.63 4.12
N HIS A 85 -2.06 -6.49 4.28
CA HIS A 85 -0.87 -6.21 5.10
C HIS A 85 -0.12 -4.94 4.64
N LEU A 86 0.03 -4.75 3.32
CA LEU A 86 0.66 -3.55 2.76
C LEU A 86 -0.21 -2.31 2.96
N ALA A 87 -1.54 -2.42 2.86
CA ALA A 87 -2.45 -1.32 3.17
C ALA A 87 -2.33 -0.87 4.64
N GLU A 88 -2.27 -1.80 5.58
CA GLU A 88 -1.97 -1.49 6.99
C GLU A 88 -0.60 -0.82 7.15
N ARG A 89 0.40 -1.35 6.45
CA ARG A 89 1.76 -0.79 6.47
C ARG A 89 1.79 0.64 5.94
N ILE A 90 1.02 0.96 4.91
CA ILE A 90 0.87 2.32 4.36
C ILE A 90 0.34 3.26 5.45
N CYS A 91 -0.76 2.90 6.12
CA CYS A 91 -1.32 3.71 7.19
C CYS A 91 -0.31 3.93 8.33
N LEU A 92 0.44 2.89 8.70
CA LEU A 92 1.52 3.01 9.68
C LEU A 92 2.62 3.99 9.24
N ARG A 93 3.05 3.93 7.97
CA ARG A 93 4.06 4.86 7.43
C ARG A 93 3.55 6.30 7.42
N VAL A 94 2.29 6.51 7.07
CA VAL A 94 1.63 7.83 7.13
C VAL A 94 1.60 8.36 8.56
N MET A 95 1.24 7.53 9.54
CA MET A 95 1.28 7.92 10.96
C MET A 95 2.71 8.26 11.43
N GLN A 96 3.72 7.51 11.01
CA GLN A 96 5.13 7.79 11.33
C GLN A 96 5.60 9.12 10.73
N MET A 97 5.15 9.44 9.51
CA MET A 97 5.39 10.73 8.86
C MET A 97 4.74 11.86 9.65
N LEU A 98 3.50 11.65 10.12
CA LEU A 98 2.71 12.66 10.83
C LEU A 98 2.93 12.70 12.36
N ARG A 99 3.95 12.01 12.90
CA ARG A 99 4.15 11.81 14.35
C ARG A 99 4.21 13.07 15.22
N PHE A 100 4.47 14.24 14.62
CA PHE A 100 4.52 15.54 15.31
C PHE A 100 3.30 16.43 15.02
N THR A 101 2.32 15.92 14.30
CA THR A 101 1.05 16.61 14.02
C THR A 101 0.15 16.53 15.24
N LYS A 102 -0.39 17.66 15.71
CA LYS A 102 -1.27 17.69 16.92
C LYS A 102 -2.54 16.86 16.74
N THR A 103 -3.16 16.96 15.56
CA THR A 103 -4.42 16.30 15.20
C THR A 103 -4.27 15.65 13.83
N PRO A 104 -3.57 14.51 13.72
CA PRO A 104 -3.44 13.83 12.43
C PRO A 104 -4.81 13.30 11.98
N PRO A 105 -5.12 13.32 10.67
CA PRO A 105 -6.32 12.68 10.15
C PRO A 105 -6.25 11.16 10.35
N VAL A 106 -7.42 10.53 10.41
CA VAL A 106 -7.55 9.08 10.15
C VAL A 106 -7.03 8.80 8.74
N CYS A 107 -6.20 7.76 8.59
CA CYS A 107 -5.66 7.36 7.31
C CYS A 107 -6.08 5.93 6.98
N ASP A 108 -6.70 5.77 5.82
CA ASP A 108 -7.00 4.48 5.23
C ASP A 108 -6.26 4.29 3.91
N ALA A 109 -6.09 3.05 3.49
CA ALA A 109 -5.43 2.68 2.24
C ALA A 109 -6.22 1.58 1.53
N ILE A 110 -6.41 1.74 0.23
CA ILE A 110 -7.07 0.77 -0.64
C ILE A 110 -6.21 0.56 -1.89
N MET A 111 -5.85 -0.69 -2.15
CA MET A 111 -5.10 -1.11 -3.31
C MET A 111 -6.04 -1.72 -4.36
N PHE A 112 -5.86 -1.37 -5.63
CA PHE A 112 -6.66 -1.90 -6.74
C PHE A 112 -5.79 -2.29 -7.94
N SER A 113 -6.20 -3.29 -8.73
CA SER A 113 -5.55 -3.67 -9.99
C SER A 113 -5.98 -2.76 -11.15
N PHE A 114 -5.32 -2.81 -12.30
CA PHE A 114 -5.75 -2.04 -13.47
C PHE A 114 -7.20 -2.33 -13.92
N ASP A 115 -7.73 -3.52 -13.62
CA ASP A 115 -9.12 -3.90 -13.89
C ASP A 115 -10.13 -3.36 -12.86
N ASN A 116 -9.71 -2.42 -12.01
CA ASN A 116 -10.51 -1.84 -10.92
C ASN A 116 -11.01 -2.85 -9.88
N LYS A 117 -10.34 -3.99 -9.74
CA LYS A 117 -10.62 -4.93 -8.66
C LYS A 117 -9.89 -4.48 -7.39
N VAL A 118 -10.61 -4.43 -6.27
CA VAL A 118 -9.98 -4.22 -4.96
C VAL A 118 -9.10 -5.43 -4.65
N LEU A 119 -7.83 -5.16 -4.36
CA LEU A 119 -6.83 -6.17 -4.00
C LEU A 119 -6.71 -6.32 -2.49
N GLY A 120 -6.74 -5.20 -1.77
CA GLY A 120 -6.62 -5.18 -0.33
C GLY A 120 -6.81 -3.78 0.25
N SER A 121 -7.16 -3.73 1.53
CA SER A 121 -7.37 -2.51 2.31
C SER A 121 -7.01 -2.75 3.77
N ASN A 122 -6.71 -1.67 4.51
CA ASN A 122 -6.34 -1.75 5.93
C ASN A 122 -7.52 -2.12 6.86
N ARG A 123 -8.75 -2.03 6.36
CA ARG A 123 -10.02 -2.42 7.00
C ARG A 123 -11.11 -2.58 5.93
N PRO A 124 -12.31 -3.11 6.23
CA PRO A 124 -13.36 -3.30 5.23
C PRO A 124 -13.68 -2.03 4.44
N VAL A 125 -13.76 -2.14 3.10
CA VAL A 125 -13.96 -0.98 2.21
C VAL A 125 -15.32 -0.33 2.43
N GLU A 126 -16.34 -1.12 2.79
CA GLU A 126 -17.69 -0.65 3.08
C GLU A 126 -17.73 0.27 4.30
N GLU A 127 -16.87 0.02 5.30
CA GLU A 127 -16.74 0.87 6.48
C GLU A 127 -16.05 2.19 6.12
N ILE A 128 -14.97 2.13 5.33
CA ILE A 128 -14.27 3.32 4.82
C ILE A 128 -15.25 4.20 4.03
N ALA A 129 -16.03 3.60 3.12
CA ALA A 129 -16.98 4.32 2.29
C ALA A 129 -18.12 4.96 3.11
N ARG A 130 -18.62 4.27 4.14
CA ARG A 130 -19.67 4.78 5.02
C ARG A 130 -19.23 6.03 5.78
N GLU A 131 -18.01 6.04 6.30
CA GLU A 131 -17.46 7.19 7.03
C GLU A 131 -17.17 8.39 6.15
N MET A 132 -16.92 8.16 4.86
CA MET A 132 -16.70 9.22 3.85
C MET A 132 -18.01 9.79 3.30
N SER A 133 -19.14 9.13 3.53
CA SER A 133 -20.47 9.57 3.11
C SER A 133 -21.05 10.50 4.18
N CYS A 134 -20.70 11.78 4.10
CA CYS A 134 -21.30 12.84 4.92
C CYS A 134 -22.82 12.93 4.73
#